data_AF-A0AAX1KE84-F1
#
_entry.id   AF-A0AAX1KE84-F1
#
_cell.length_a   1.000
_cell.length_b   1.000
_cell.length_c   1.000
_cell.angle_alpha   90.00
_cell.angle_beta   90.00
_cell.angle_gamma   90.00
#
_symmetry.space_group_name_H-M   'P 1'
#
loop_
_entity.id
_entity.type
_entity.pdbx_description
1 polymer ?
#
loop_
_entity_poly.entity_id
_entity_poly.type
_entity_poly.pdbx_seq_one_letter_code
_entity_poly.pdbx_strand_id
1 'polypeptide(L)'
;MKIENWQDVDEHLVVDNDKAIIVKDSKLLDNPEALKTEMQRSGKPVTEVRSKLVQKSVKSRVKTDPIKISAWFDRKHESDNAQKAEKLVSNKPTHQYKQIKNEMTFFGESFLEGFLGFYGLEVDNALGRYEHNLHVLETQELGQSEKEYYLATSENGHVRLATDPLPSQQIAEEQLNKFYQREPEETQAEQIQLRTSEDDRKEE
;
A
#
# COMPACT_ATOMS: atom_id res chain seq x y z
N MET A 1 13.84 16.91 14.86
CA MET A 1 13.44 15.52 14.57
C MET A 1 11.96 15.38 14.83
N LYS A 2 11.22 14.86 13.85
CA LYS A 2 9.77 14.67 13.91
C LYS A 2 9.43 13.20 13.70
N ILE A 3 8.46 12.69 14.43
CA ILE A 3 7.89 11.35 14.25
C ILE A 3 6.67 11.50 13.31
N GLU A 4 6.57 10.63 12.32
CA GLU A 4 5.40 10.50 11.44
C GLU A 4 4.79 9.10 11.60
N ASN A 5 3.48 9.08 11.82
CA ASN A 5 2.65 7.90 11.93
C ASN A 5 1.58 7.96 10.84
N TRP A 6 1.72 7.07 9.87
CA TRP A 6 0.83 6.99 8.73
C TRP A 6 -0.30 5.99 9.00
N GLN A 7 -1.52 6.35 8.63
CA GLN A 7 -2.65 5.43 8.67
C GLN A 7 -2.33 4.15 7.89
N ASP A 8 -2.68 3.00 8.47
CA ASP A 8 -2.47 1.66 7.90
C ASP A 8 -1.01 1.29 7.60
N VAL A 9 -0.06 1.98 8.24
CA VAL A 9 1.37 1.66 8.20
C VAL A 9 1.81 1.18 9.57
N ASP A 10 2.54 0.06 9.61
CA ASP A 10 2.79 -0.69 10.84
C ASP A 10 3.97 -0.16 11.67
N GLU A 11 4.81 0.70 11.08
CA GLU A 11 6.07 1.18 11.69
C GLU A 11 6.14 2.72 11.63
N HIS A 12 6.93 3.29 12.54
CA HIS A 12 7.07 4.74 12.68
C HIS A 12 8.19 5.26 11.79
N LEU A 13 8.00 6.44 11.19
CA LEU A 13 9.07 7.15 10.50
C LEU A 13 9.58 8.27 11.40
N VAL A 14 10.90 8.35 11.60
CA VAL A 14 11.52 9.49 12.26
C VAL A 14 12.27 10.29 11.21
N VAL A 15 11.97 11.58 11.11
CA VAL A 15 12.48 12.51 10.11
C VAL A 15 13.35 13.58 10.78
N ASP A 16 14.49 13.86 10.18
CA ASP A 16 15.36 14.98 10.55
C ASP A 16 15.88 15.66 9.29
N ASN A 17 15.33 16.85 8.99
CA ASN A 17 15.59 17.57 7.74
C ASN A 17 15.36 16.70 6.50
N ASP A 18 16.42 16.36 5.77
CA ASP A 18 16.42 15.59 4.54
C ASP A 18 16.61 14.07 4.78
N LYS A 19 16.81 13.64 6.03
CA LYS A 19 17.02 12.24 6.40
C LYS A 19 15.89 11.65 7.22
N ALA A 20 15.71 10.34 7.12
CA ALA A 20 14.79 9.57 7.91
C ALA A 20 15.32 8.18 8.28
N ILE A 21 14.71 7.59 9.31
CA ILE A 21 14.88 6.20 9.74
C ILE A 21 13.50 5.58 10.04
N ILE A 22 13.39 4.26 9.88
CA ILE A 22 12.19 3.50 10.27
C ILE A 22 12.43 2.92 11.66
N VAL A 23 11.49 3.15 12.57
CA VAL A 23 11.54 2.69 13.96
C VAL A 23 10.39 1.72 14.20
N LYS A 24 10.74 0.48 14.56
CA LYS A 24 9.78 -0.59 14.88
C LYS A 24 9.39 -0.63 16.35
N ASP A 25 10.35 -0.37 17.23
CA ASP A 25 10.16 -0.42 18.67
C ASP A 25 9.77 0.97 19.17
N SER A 26 8.52 1.12 19.58
CA SER A 26 7.99 2.38 20.10
C SER A 26 8.77 2.87 21.33
N LYS A 27 9.44 1.99 22.09
CA LYS A 27 10.29 2.40 23.22
C LYS A 27 11.50 3.22 22.80
N LEU A 28 11.97 3.05 21.56
CA LEU A 28 13.07 3.85 21.04
C LEU A 28 12.63 5.30 20.76
N LEU A 29 11.33 5.52 20.54
CA LEU A 29 10.77 6.87 20.33
C LEU A 29 10.92 7.75 21.57
N ASP A 30 10.98 7.15 22.76
CA ASP A 30 11.17 7.83 24.03
C ASP A 30 12.65 8.13 24.35
N ASN A 31 13.59 7.78 23.46
CA ASN A 31 15.02 8.00 23.66
C ASN A 31 15.62 8.89 22.55
N PRO A 32 15.57 10.23 22.71
CA PRO A 32 16.03 11.16 21.70
C PRO A 32 17.51 11.02 21.33
N GLU A 33 18.38 10.71 22.29
CA GLU A 33 19.82 10.59 22.03
C GLU A 33 20.16 9.32 21.24
N ALA A 34 19.46 8.21 21.52
CA ALA A 34 19.59 7.00 20.71
C ALA A 34 19.08 7.22 19.28
N LEU A 35 17.97 7.94 19.10
CA LEU A 35 17.44 8.27 17.78
C LEU A 35 18.37 9.18 16.99
N LYS A 36 18.97 10.20 17.61
CA LYS A 36 19.98 11.05 16.95
C LYS A 36 21.18 10.22 16.49
N THR A 37 21.67 9.34 17.36
CA THR A 37 22.80 8.44 17.04
C THR A 37 22.46 7.54 15.87
N GLU A 38 21.27 6.94 15.88
CA GLU A 38 20.81 6.08 14.80
C GLU A 38 20.60 6.86 13.50
N MET A 39 20.01 8.06 13.56
CA MET A 39 19.85 8.96 12.40
C MET A 39 21.19 9.31 11.75
N GLN A 40 22.22 9.59 12.55
CA GLN A 40 23.57 9.86 12.03
C GLN A 40 24.19 8.62 11.39
N ARG A 41 23.93 7.43 11.95
CA ARG A 41 24.53 6.17 11.51
C ARG A 41 23.86 5.58 10.26
N SER A 42 22.53 5.61 10.20
CA SER A 42 21.74 4.87 9.21
C SER A 42 20.69 5.71 8.49
N GLY A 43 20.62 7.02 8.77
CA GLY A 43 19.72 7.95 8.12
C GLY A 43 19.88 7.97 6.60
N LYS A 44 18.75 7.91 5.91
CA LYS A 44 18.64 7.91 4.44
C LYS A 44 17.68 8.99 3.97
N PRO A 45 17.67 9.36 2.68
CA PRO A 45 16.76 10.38 2.16
C PRO A 45 15.31 10.11 2.56
N VAL A 46 14.61 11.13 3.09
CA VAL A 46 13.24 11.01 3.61
C VAL A 46 12.30 10.35 2.59
N THR A 47 12.37 10.75 1.32
CA THR A 47 11.54 10.20 0.24
C THR A 47 11.75 8.70 0.03
N GLU A 48 13.00 8.24 0.02
CA GLU A 48 13.35 6.83 -0.12
C GLU A 48 12.79 6.01 1.05
N VAL A 49 12.97 6.50 2.28
CA VAL A 49 12.56 5.78 3.48
C VAL A 49 11.06 5.72 3.61
N ARG A 50 10.36 6.84 3.35
CA ARG A 50 8.90 6.91 3.38
C ARG A 50 8.27 6.01 2.32
N SER A 51 8.77 6.03 1.08
CA SER A 51 8.30 5.13 0.02
C SER A 51 8.47 3.66 0.40
N LYS A 52 9.65 3.27 0.94
CA LYS A 52 9.90 1.90 1.40
C LYS A 52 9.00 1.47 2.55
N LEU A 53 8.75 2.38 3.49
CA LEU A 53 7.88 2.15 4.62
C LEU A 53 6.46 1.81 4.16
N VAL A 54 5.89 2.68 3.31
CA VAL A 54 4.56 2.50 2.73
C VAL A 54 4.49 1.21 1.92
N GLN A 55 5.43 1.00 0.99
CA GLN A 55 5.46 -0.20 0.14
C GLN A 55 5.48 -1.48 0.97
N LYS A 56 6.26 -1.51 2.06
CA LYS A 56 6.36 -2.67 2.95
C LYS A 56 5.05 -2.96 3.67
N SER A 57 4.39 -1.94 4.23
CA SER A 57 3.11 -2.11 4.92
C SER A 57 1.97 -2.46 3.98
N VAL A 58 1.95 -1.90 2.77
CA VAL A 58 1.00 -2.31 1.73
C VAL A 58 1.21 -3.78 1.37
N LYS A 59 2.46 -4.17 1.08
CA LYS A 59 2.81 -5.54 0.66
C LYS A 59 2.44 -6.59 1.71
N SER A 60 2.54 -6.29 3.00
CA SER A 60 2.20 -7.21 4.09
C SER A 60 0.69 -7.50 4.17
N ARG A 61 -0.14 -6.58 3.66
CA ARG A 61 -1.61 -6.63 3.70
C ARG A 61 -2.24 -7.20 2.42
N VAL A 62 -1.49 -7.27 1.31
CA VAL A 62 -1.96 -7.86 0.05
C VAL A 62 -2.37 -9.32 0.23
N LYS A 63 -3.55 -9.64 -0.27
CA LYS A 63 -4.09 -10.99 -0.34
C LYS A 63 -4.22 -11.42 -1.80
N THR A 64 -3.98 -12.70 -2.04
CA THR A 64 -3.99 -13.31 -3.37
C THR A 64 -5.03 -14.42 -3.36
N ASP A 65 -6.27 -14.08 -3.70
CA ASP A 65 -7.40 -15.02 -3.70
C ASP A 65 -7.23 -16.08 -4.80
N PRO A 66 -7.25 -17.39 -4.50
CA PRO A 66 -7.21 -18.47 -5.49
C PRO A 66 -8.17 -18.27 -6.67
N ILE A 67 -9.38 -17.74 -6.42
CA ILE A 67 -10.38 -17.49 -7.48
C ILE A 67 -9.89 -16.40 -8.43
N LYS A 68 -9.29 -15.33 -7.89
CA LYS A 68 -8.73 -14.25 -8.72
C LYS A 68 -7.49 -14.69 -9.50
N ILE A 69 -6.65 -15.54 -8.89
CA ILE A 69 -5.49 -16.14 -9.57
C ILE A 69 -5.97 -17.01 -10.73
N SER A 70 -6.98 -17.87 -10.49
CA SER A 70 -7.58 -18.71 -11.54
C SER A 70 -8.09 -17.87 -12.70
N ALA A 71 -8.91 -16.85 -12.41
CA ALA A 71 -9.43 -15.93 -13.42
C ALA A 71 -8.33 -15.17 -14.18
N TRP A 72 -7.20 -14.87 -13.54
CA TRP A 72 -6.06 -14.24 -14.19
C TRP A 72 -5.38 -15.17 -15.21
N PHE A 73 -5.22 -16.45 -14.87
CA PHE A 73 -4.71 -17.46 -15.79
C PHE A 73 -5.67 -17.71 -16.97
N ASP A 74 -6.97 -17.77 -16.72
CA ASP A 74 -7.97 -17.93 -17.79
C ASP A 74 -7.94 -16.77 -18.78
N ARG A 75 -7.80 -15.52 -18.31
CA ARG A 75 -7.64 -14.34 -19.19
C ARG A 75 -6.39 -14.40 -20.06
N LYS A 76 -5.40 -15.21 -19.69
CA LYS A 76 -4.18 -15.47 -20.46
C LYS A 76 -4.25 -16.73 -21.30
N HIS A 77 -5.40 -17.38 -21.36
CA HIS A 77 -5.61 -18.67 -22.04
C HIS A 77 -4.76 -19.82 -21.46
N GLU A 78 -4.45 -19.76 -20.16
CA GLU A 78 -3.68 -20.78 -19.44
C GLU A 78 -4.58 -21.65 -18.55
N SER A 79 -5.57 -22.33 -19.14
CA SER A 79 -6.61 -23.06 -18.40
C SER A 79 -6.06 -24.15 -17.47
N ASP A 80 -4.97 -24.82 -17.83
CA ASP A 80 -4.31 -25.80 -16.94
C ASP A 80 -3.78 -25.12 -15.66
N ASN A 81 -3.24 -23.92 -15.78
CA ASN A 81 -2.79 -23.14 -14.62
C ASN A 81 -3.98 -22.57 -13.84
N ALA A 82 -5.07 -22.19 -14.51
CA ALA A 82 -6.29 -21.76 -13.83
C ALA A 82 -6.84 -22.86 -12.91
N GLN A 83 -6.91 -24.10 -13.39
CA GLN A 83 -7.34 -25.26 -12.58
C GLN A 83 -6.41 -25.53 -11.40
N LYS A 84 -5.09 -25.39 -11.58
CA LYS A 84 -4.11 -25.53 -10.49
C LYS A 84 -4.31 -24.49 -9.40
N ALA A 85 -4.73 -23.26 -9.75
CA ALA A 85 -4.93 -22.19 -8.78
C ALA A 85 -6.00 -22.53 -7.73
N GLU A 86 -7.01 -23.32 -8.09
CA GLU A 86 -8.04 -23.82 -7.16
C GLU A 86 -7.47 -24.72 -6.04
N LYS A 87 -6.26 -25.26 -6.22
CA LYS A 87 -5.57 -26.08 -5.21
C LYS A 87 -4.77 -25.28 -4.19
N LEU A 88 -4.72 -23.95 -4.33
CA LEU A 88 -4.07 -23.09 -3.34
C LEU A 88 -4.91 -23.00 -2.07
N VAL A 89 -4.32 -23.35 -0.93
CA VAL A 89 -5.05 -23.54 0.34
C VAL A 89 -5.20 -22.28 1.19
N SER A 90 -4.58 -21.18 0.78
CA SER A 90 -4.53 -19.92 1.53
C SER A 90 -4.72 -18.76 0.58
N ASN A 91 -5.08 -17.58 1.11
CA ASN A 91 -5.02 -16.30 0.40
C ASN A 91 -3.78 -15.47 0.76
N LYS A 92 -2.86 -16.03 1.57
CA LYS A 92 -1.61 -15.37 1.95
C LYS A 92 -0.55 -15.66 0.89
N PRO A 93 0.00 -14.65 0.21
CA PRO A 93 0.98 -14.85 -0.86
C PRO A 93 2.22 -15.65 -0.41
N THR A 94 2.69 -15.42 0.81
CA THR A 94 3.85 -16.12 1.38
C THR A 94 3.60 -17.60 1.63
N HIS A 95 2.36 -18.00 1.96
CA HIS A 95 1.99 -19.40 2.13
C HIS A 95 1.83 -20.08 0.76
N GLN A 96 1.15 -19.42 -0.17
CA GLN A 96 0.97 -19.93 -1.53
C GLN A 96 2.32 -20.10 -2.24
N TYR A 97 3.22 -19.11 -2.16
CA TYR A 97 4.57 -19.22 -2.72
C TYR A 97 5.32 -20.46 -2.19
N LYS A 98 5.24 -20.71 -0.88
CA LYS A 98 5.84 -21.90 -0.27
C LYS A 98 5.20 -23.19 -0.78
N GLN A 99 3.87 -23.23 -0.88
CA GLN A 99 3.14 -24.37 -1.42
C GLN A 99 3.58 -24.67 -2.87
N ILE A 100 3.54 -23.66 -3.74
CA ILE A 100 3.93 -23.77 -5.16
C ILE A 100 5.37 -24.28 -5.29
N LYS A 101 6.28 -23.75 -4.48
CA LYS A 101 7.68 -24.19 -4.49
C LYS A 101 7.86 -25.63 -4.02
N ASN A 102 7.14 -26.05 -2.99
CA ASN A 102 7.26 -27.41 -2.45
C ASN A 102 6.63 -28.44 -3.39
N GLU A 103 5.58 -28.04 -4.12
CA GLU A 103 4.84 -28.89 -5.06
C GLU A 103 5.17 -28.53 -6.51
N MET A 104 6.44 -28.19 -6.80
CA MET A 104 6.87 -27.70 -8.13
C MET A 104 6.55 -28.68 -9.26
N THR A 105 6.61 -30.00 -9.01
CA THR A 105 6.24 -31.01 -10.01
C THR A 105 4.76 -30.93 -10.40
N PHE A 106 3.88 -30.49 -9.49
CA PHE A 106 2.46 -30.32 -9.74
C PHE A 106 2.16 -28.95 -10.36
N PHE A 107 2.63 -27.87 -9.73
CA PHE A 107 2.34 -26.51 -10.19
C PHE A 107 3.11 -26.16 -11.47
N GLY A 108 4.39 -26.51 -11.54
CA GLY A 108 5.28 -26.18 -12.64
C GLY A 108 5.80 -24.74 -12.59
N GLU A 109 6.88 -24.48 -13.34
CA GLU A 109 7.53 -23.18 -13.40
C GLU A 109 6.63 -22.10 -14.00
N SER A 110 5.84 -22.44 -15.02
CA SER A 110 4.88 -21.52 -15.65
C SER A 110 3.84 -21.00 -14.66
N PHE A 111 3.36 -21.86 -13.75
CA PHE A 111 2.42 -21.44 -12.72
C PHE A 111 3.10 -20.52 -11.70
N LEU A 112 4.33 -20.84 -11.28
CA LEU A 112 5.08 -19.98 -10.35
C LEU A 112 5.32 -18.59 -10.94
N GLU A 113 5.77 -18.52 -12.20
CA GLU A 113 5.97 -17.24 -12.90
C GLU A 113 4.66 -16.47 -12.99
N GLY A 114 3.58 -17.15 -13.38
CA GLY A 114 2.27 -16.53 -13.46
C GLY A 114 1.77 -15.99 -12.12
N PHE A 115 1.91 -16.79 -11.06
CA PHE A 115 1.58 -16.38 -9.70
C PHE A 115 2.38 -15.15 -9.24
N LEU A 116 3.69 -15.10 -9.52
CA LEU A 116 4.52 -13.94 -9.18
C LEU A 116 4.10 -12.70 -9.97
N GLY A 117 3.75 -12.85 -11.25
CA GLY A 117 3.20 -11.77 -12.07
C GLY A 117 1.87 -11.23 -11.52
N PHE A 118 0.94 -12.12 -11.16
CA PHE A 118 -0.32 -11.73 -10.52
C PHE A 118 -0.10 -11.02 -9.18
N TYR A 119 0.77 -11.58 -8.33
CA TYR A 119 1.09 -10.97 -7.03
C TYR A 119 1.73 -9.59 -7.18
N GLY A 120 2.65 -9.41 -8.14
CA GLY A 120 3.23 -8.11 -8.46
C GLY A 120 2.16 -7.08 -8.80
N LEU A 121 1.24 -7.43 -9.69
CA LEU A 121 0.12 -6.56 -10.07
C LEU A 121 -0.78 -6.20 -8.88
N GLU A 122 -1.10 -7.15 -8.00
CA GLU A 122 -1.90 -6.86 -6.80
C GLU A 122 -1.17 -5.91 -5.83
N VAL A 123 0.15 -6.05 -5.69
CA VAL A 123 0.99 -5.12 -4.90
C VAL A 123 1.00 -3.73 -5.52
N ASP A 124 1.22 -3.62 -6.82
CA ASP A 124 1.27 -2.33 -7.53
C ASP A 124 -0.08 -1.62 -7.46
N ASN A 125 -1.19 -2.35 -7.67
CA ASN A 125 -2.52 -1.82 -7.52
C ASN A 125 -2.83 -1.37 -6.09
N ALA A 126 -2.40 -2.13 -5.09
CA ALA A 126 -2.58 -1.76 -3.68
C ALA A 126 -1.75 -0.54 -3.30
N LEU A 127 -0.51 -0.45 -3.80
CA LEU A 127 0.36 0.70 -3.59
C LEU A 127 -0.22 1.93 -4.27
N GLY A 128 -0.61 1.83 -5.53
CA GLY A 128 -1.25 2.93 -6.25
C GLY A 128 -2.49 3.44 -5.52
N ARG A 129 -3.39 2.54 -5.07
CA ARG A 129 -4.55 2.95 -4.25
C ARG A 129 -4.12 3.67 -2.97
N TYR A 130 -3.09 3.20 -2.28
CA TYR A 130 -2.60 3.89 -1.09
C TYR A 130 -2.05 5.28 -1.45
N GLU A 131 -1.16 5.40 -2.43
CA GLU A 131 -0.49 6.66 -2.75
C GLU A 131 -1.45 7.76 -3.26
N HIS A 132 -2.51 7.39 -3.98
CA HIS A 132 -3.49 8.34 -4.53
C HIS A 132 -4.55 8.77 -3.52
N ASN A 133 -4.77 7.96 -2.48
CA ASN A 133 -5.81 8.20 -1.48
C ASN A 133 -5.29 9.13 -0.38
N LEU A 134 -6.19 9.94 0.18
CA LEU A 134 -5.96 10.62 1.45
C LEU A 134 -5.87 9.62 2.59
N HIS A 135 -4.97 9.91 3.53
CA HIS A 135 -4.75 9.19 4.77
C HIS A 135 -4.62 10.16 5.93
N VAL A 136 -4.90 9.68 7.13
CA VAL A 136 -4.52 10.38 8.35
C VAL A 136 -3.01 10.27 8.55
N LEU A 137 -2.35 11.43 8.67
CA LEU A 137 -0.95 11.56 9.07
C LEU A 137 -0.92 12.18 10.47
N GLU A 138 -0.44 11.42 11.45
CA GLU A 138 -0.10 11.95 12.77
C GLU A 138 1.38 12.33 12.77
N THR A 139 1.69 13.54 13.25
CA THR A 139 3.06 13.99 13.45
C THR A 139 3.30 14.49 14.86
N GLN A 140 4.50 14.24 15.37
CA GLN A 140 4.88 14.61 16.73
C GLN A 140 6.34 15.08 16.75
N GLU A 141 6.60 16.26 17.30
CA GLU A 141 7.96 16.72 17.53
C GLU A 141 8.62 15.89 18.62
N LEU A 142 9.87 15.48 18.40
CA LEU A 142 10.57 14.60 19.32
C LEU A 142 10.76 15.27 20.70
N GLY A 143 10.28 14.60 21.75
CA GLY A 143 10.32 15.11 23.12
C GLY A 143 9.15 16.02 23.51
N GLN A 144 8.21 16.29 22.60
CA GLN A 144 6.94 16.95 22.89
C GLN A 144 5.81 15.93 22.98
N SER A 145 4.80 16.20 23.82
CA SER A 145 3.60 15.36 23.92
C SER A 145 2.50 15.75 22.93
N GLU A 146 2.58 16.97 22.37
CA GLU A 146 1.58 17.46 21.44
C GLU A 146 1.71 16.75 20.10
N LYS A 147 0.56 16.31 19.60
CA LYS A 147 0.43 15.62 18.32
C LYS A 147 -0.40 16.48 17.39
N GLU A 148 0.02 16.54 16.15
CA GLU A 148 -0.69 17.20 15.07
C GLU A 148 -1.22 16.14 14.11
N TYR A 149 -2.45 16.34 13.61
CA TYR A 149 -3.10 15.41 12.71
C TYR A 149 -3.40 16.12 11.39
N TYR A 150 -3.18 15.44 10.28
CA TYR A 150 -3.41 15.99 8.95
C TYR A 150 -4.10 14.97 8.07
N LEU A 151 -4.81 15.42 7.04
CA LEU A 151 -5.09 14.59 5.88
C LEU A 151 -3.97 14.80 4.86
N ALA A 152 -3.36 13.72 4.40
CA ALA A 152 -2.24 13.79 3.49
C ALA A 152 -2.25 12.65 2.47
N THR A 153 -1.67 12.90 1.31
CA THR A 153 -1.26 11.84 0.37
C THR A 153 0.25 11.64 0.45
N SER A 154 0.71 10.42 0.17
CA SER A 154 2.13 10.09 0.06
C SER A 154 2.39 9.39 -1.26
N GLU A 155 2.89 10.13 -2.24
CA GLU A 155 3.18 9.63 -3.59
C GLU A 155 4.68 9.50 -3.78
N ASN A 156 5.20 8.28 -3.99
CA ASN A 156 6.64 8.04 -4.14
C ASN A 156 7.48 8.62 -2.98
N GLY A 157 6.91 8.62 -1.77
CA GLY A 157 7.52 9.21 -0.58
C GLY A 157 7.46 10.74 -0.49
N HIS A 158 6.81 11.43 -1.43
CA HIS A 158 6.49 12.84 -1.33
C HIS A 158 5.15 13.05 -0.63
N VAL A 159 5.13 13.94 0.36
CA VAL A 159 3.93 14.23 1.16
C VAL A 159 3.28 15.49 0.66
N ARG A 160 1.97 15.43 0.43
CA ARG A 160 1.13 16.61 0.19
C ARG A 160 0.07 16.66 1.29
N LEU A 161 0.09 17.72 2.09
CA LEU A 161 -0.94 17.98 3.09
C LEU A 161 -2.16 18.59 2.40
N ALA A 162 -3.33 18.02 2.66
CA ALA A 162 -4.61 18.50 2.14
C ALA A 162 -5.37 19.40 3.13
N THR A 163 -4.96 19.40 4.41
CA THR A 163 -5.57 20.19 5.47
C THR A 163 -4.52 20.88 6.32
N ASP A 164 -4.94 21.94 6.99
CA ASP A 164 -4.26 22.47 8.19
C ASP A 164 -4.31 21.44 9.35
N PRO A 165 -3.55 21.66 10.45
CA PRO A 165 -3.56 20.77 11.60
C PRO A 165 -4.97 20.59 12.17
N LEU A 166 -5.37 19.34 12.32
CA LEU A 166 -6.65 18.94 12.87
C LEU A 166 -6.54 18.67 14.37
N PRO A 167 -7.60 18.96 15.17
CA PRO A 167 -7.49 18.95 16.63
C PRO A 167 -7.31 17.55 17.24
N SER A 168 -7.72 16.50 16.54
CA SER A 168 -7.62 15.12 17.03
C SER A 168 -7.66 14.10 15.89
N GLN A 169 -7.16 12.90 16.18
CA GLN A 169 -7.24 11.76 15.27
C GLN A 169 -8.70 11.45 14.86
N GLN A 170 -9.63 11.49 15.81
CA GLN A 170 -11.06 11.21 15.54
C GLN A 170 -11.64 12.20 14.52
N ILE A 171 -11.32 13.49 14.63
CA ILE A 171 -11.78 14.50 13.68
C ILE A 171 -11.14 14.28 12.31
N ALA A 172 -9.86 13.90 12.26
CA ALA A 172 -9.18 13.55 11.01
C ALA A 172 -9.86 12.35 10.32
N GLU A 173 -10.15 11.29 11.06
CA GLU A 173 -10.85 10.10 10.54
C GLU A 173 -12.28 10.44 10.08
N GLU A 174 -13.02 11.28 10.82
CA GLU A 174 -14.34 11.74 10.41
C GLU A 174 -14.31 12.57 9.12
N GLN A 175 -13.34 13.49 9.00
CA GLN A 175 -13.18 14.29 7.78
C GLN A 175 -12.76 13.42 6.60
N LEU A 176 -11.87 12.46 6.83
CA LEU A 176 -11.45 11.49 5.82
C LEU A 176 -12.64 10.66 5.33
N ASN A 177 -13.46 10.16 6.25
CA ASN A 177 -14.67 9.41 5.92
C ASN A 177 -15.67 10.27 5.14
N LYS A 178 -15.83 11.56 5.47
CA LYS A 178 -16.68 12.47 4.69
C LYS A 178 -16.17 12.69 3.28
N PHE A 179 -14.85 12.67 3.05
CA PHE A 179 -14.27 12.79 1.71
C PHE A 179 -14.69 11.59 0.84
N TYR A 180 -14.53 10.37 1.35
CA TYR A 180 -14.90 9.15 0.61
C TYR A 180 -16.40 8.87 0.57
N GLN A 181 -17.19 9.35 1.53
CA GLN A 181 -18.66 9.28 1.48
C GLN A 181 -19.26 10.30 0.50
N ARG A 182 -18.49 11.32 0.10
CA ARG A 182 -18.89 12.36 -0.85
C ARG A 182 -18.44 12.11 -2.29
N GLU A 183 -17.98 10.91 -2.64
CA GLU A 183 -17.94 10.47 -4.04
C GLU A 183 -19.23 9.71 -4.40
N PRO A 184 -20.31 10.38 -4.84
CA PRO A 184 -21.32 9.75 -5.68
C PRO A 184 -20.85 9.75 -7.14
N GLU A 185 -20.67 8.55 -7.68
CA GLU A 185 -21.00 8.14 -9.07
C GLU A 185 -20.40 8.83 -10.32
N GLU A 186 -19.61 9.91 -10.26
CA GLU A 186 -19.14 10.54 -11.52
C GLU A 186 -17.99 9.80 -12.22
N THR A 187 -17.10 9.11 -11.49
CA THR A 187 -15.95 8.41 -12.11
C THR A 187 -16.26 7.03 -12.69
N GLN A 188 -17.39 6.40 -12.34
CA GLN A 188 -17.79 5.12 -12.96
C GLN A 188 -18.66 5.31 -14.20
N ALA A 189 -19.43 6.40 -14.31
CA ALA A 189 -20.26 6.68 -15.47
C ALA A 189 -19.43 7.05 -16.72
N GLU A 190 -18.31 7.78 -16.56
CA GLU A 190 -17.44 8.16 -17.70
C GLU A 190 -16.67 6.98 -18.29
N GLN A 191 -16.25 5.99 -17.48
CA GLN A 191 -15.59 4.78 -18.01
C GLN A 191 -16.54 3.84 -18.76
N ILE A 192 -17.84 3.85 -18.44
CA ILE A 192 -18.85 3.03 -19.13
C ILE A 192 -19.26 3.69 -20.44
N GLN A 193 -19.42 5.02 -20.49
CA GLN A 193 -19.77 5.74 -21.73
C GLN A 193 -18.67 5.71 -22.80
N LEU A 194 -17.39 5.73 -22.39
CA LEU A 194 -16.27 5.58 -23.34
C LEU A 194 -16.19 4.18 -23.97
N ARG A 195 -16.73 3.14 -23.31
CA ARG A 195 -16.75 1.77 -23.86
C ARG A 195 -17.95 1.49 -24.76
N THR A 196 -19.09 2.13 -24.55
CA THR A 196 -20.26 1.95 -25.41
C THR A 196 -20.19 2.78 -26.70
N SER A 197 -19.39 3.85 -26.75
CA SER A 197 -19.29 4.73 -27.93
C SER A 197 -18.15 4.38 -28.91
N GLU A 198 -17.36 3.34 -28.62
CA GLU A 198 -16.38 2.75 -29.56
C GLU A 198 -16.90 1.51 -30.29
N ASP A 199 -17.93 0.82 -29.78
CA ASP A 199 -18.48 -0.40 -30.42
C ASP A 199 -19.52 -0.12 -31.52
N ASP A 200 -20.18 1.04 -31.51
CA ASP A 200 -21.21 1.43 -32.50
C ASP A 200 -20.65 2.08 -33.79
N ARG A 201 -19.32 2.07 -34.02
CA ARG A 201 -18.68 2.68 -35.21
C ARG A 201 -18.06 1.68 -36.19
N LYS A 202 -18.52 0.43 -36.20
CA LYS A 202 -18.11 -0.59 -37.19
C LYS A 202 -19.26 -1.44 -37.72
N GLU A 203 -20.36 -0.84 -38.16
CA GLU A 203 -21.19 -1.45 -39.20
C GLU A 203 -21.75 -0.36 -40.11
N GLU A 204 -21.09 -0.14 -41.26
CA GLU A 204 -21.69 0.28 -42.54
C GLU A 204 -20.76 -0.10 -43.69
#